data_AF-A0A7C4ET58-F1
#
_entry.id   AF-A0A7C4ET58-F1
#
_cell.length_a   1.000
_cell.length_b   1.000
_cell.length_c   1.000
_cell.angle_alpha   90.00
_cell.angle_beta   90.00
_cell.angle_gamma   90.00
#
_symmetry.space_group_name_H-M   'P 1'
#
loop_
_entity.id
_entity.type
_entity.pdbx_description
1 polymer ?
#
loop_
_entity_poly.entity_id
_entity_poly.type
_entity_poly.pdbx_seq_one_letter_code
_entity_poly.pdbx_strand_id
1 'polypeptide(L)' 'MSQYPEEYVCYCHEYTAEDIERDFLANGRSTIVEKIAAAKKANGCECATKNPKGK' A
#
# COMPACT_ATOMS: atom_id res chain seq x y z
N MET A 1 11.61 6.44 20.18
CA MET A 1 11.14 5.42 19.24
C MET A 1 10.90 6.15 17.93
N SER A 2 11.52 5.74 16.83
CA SER A 2 11.56 6.50 15.58
C SER A 2 10.15 6.86 15.10
N GLN A 3 9.84 8.15 15.08
CA GLN A 3 8.60 8.76 14.59
C GLN A 3 8.84 9.23 13.14
N TYR A 4 9.34 8.36 12.26
CA TYR A 4 9.49 8.68 10.85
C TYR A 4 9.09 7.45 10.02
N PRO A 5 8.12 7.62 9.10
CA PRO A 5 7.38 6.54 8.48
C PRO A 5 8.28 5.80 7.50
N GLU A 6 8.47 4.51 7.73
CA GLU A 6 8.75 3.57 6.65
C GLU A 6 7.72 3.86 5.55
N GLU A 7 8.17 4.42 4.42
CA GLU A 7 7.30 5.04 3.41
C GLU A 7 6.16 4.08 3.02
N TYR A 8 4.94 4.36 3.49
CA TYR A 8 3.78 3.58 3.06
C TYR A 8 3.72 3.60 1.54
N VAL A 9 3.75 2.41 0.95
CA VAL A 9 3.54 2.21 -0.47
C VAL A 9 2.09 2.53 -0.83
N CYS A 10 1.16 2.26 0.09
CA CYS A 10 -0.23 2.69 -0.03
C CYS A 10 -0.72 3.33 1.26
N TYR A 11 -0.87 4.66 1.27
CA TYR A 11 -1.40 5.41 2.41
C TYR A 11 -2.88 5.15 2.68
N CYS A 12 -3.66 4.71 1.68
CA CYS A 12 -5.08 4.39 1.87
C CYS A 12 -5.30 3.14 2.72
N HIS A 13 -4.35 2.21 2.70
CA HIS A 13 -4.43 0.91 3.35
C HIS A 13 -3.24 0.65 4.28
N GLU A 14 -2.38 1.64 4.48
CA GLU A 14 -1.20 1.62 5.36
C GLU A 14 -0.24 0.46 5.07
N TYR A 15 -0.13 0.05 3.81
CA TYR A 15 0.82 -0.99 3.40
C TYR A 15 2.22 -0.42 3.22
N THR A 16 3.20 -1.07 3.81
CA THR A 16 4.64 -0.78 3.64
C THR A 16 5.26 -1.65 2.55
N ALA A 17 6.51 -1.36 2.18
CA ALA A 17 7.28 -2.22 1.29
C ALA A 17 7.54 -3.59 1.94
N GLU A 18 7.78 -3.64 3.24
CA GLU A 18 7.98 -4.89 3.98
C GLU A 18 6.73 -5.77 3.95
N ASP A 19 5.54 -5.18 4.07
CA ASP A 19 4.29 -5.95 3.99
C ASP A 19 4.15 -6.64 2.64
N ILE A 20 4.46 -5.92 1.55
CA ILE A 20 4.44 -6.44 0.19
C ILE A 20 5.46 -7.56 0.01
N GLU A 21 6.67 -7.39 0.54
CA GLU A 21 7.71 -8.41 0.49
C GLU A 21 7.31 -9.67 1.26
N ARG A 22 6.85 -9.53 2.50
CA ARG A 22 6.39 -10.67 3.33
C ARG A 22 5.22 -11.40 2.68
N ASP A 23 4.26 -10.66 2.12
CA ASP A 23 3.12 -11.22 1.39
C ASP A 23 3.55 -11.96 0.12
N PHE A 24 4.54 -11.44 -0.62
CA PHE A 24 5.12 -12.13 -1.77
C PHE A 24 5.82 -13.44 -1.36
N LEU A 25 6.65 -13.40 -0.31
CA LEU A 25 7.37 -14.57 0.19
C LEU A 25 6.40 -15.67 0.68
N ALA A 26 5.27 -15.28 1.29
CA ALA A 26 4.27 -16.22 1.79
C ALA A 26 3.41 -16.85 0.69
N ASN A 27 3.08 -16.11 -0.37
CA ASN A 27 2.10 -16.53 -1.38
C ASN A 27 2.71 -16.85 -2.75
N GLY A 28 4.00 -16.58 -2.98
CA GLY A 28 4.67 -16.66 -4.28
C GLY A 28 4.27 -15.55 -5.28
N ARG A 29 3.36 -14.66 -4.88
CA ARG A 29 2.92 -13.43 -5.57
C ARG A 29 2.39 -12.45 -4.55
N SER A 30 2.42 -11.14 -4.81
CA SER A 30 1.86 -10.18 -3.86
C SER A 30 0.36 -9.99 -4.05
N THR A 31 -0.43 -10.52 -3.11
CA THR A 31 -1.86 -10.27 -2.99
C THR A 31 -2.17 -8.84 -2.56
N ILE A 32 -1.25 -8.18 -1.83
CA ILE A 32 -1.37 -6.78 -1.42
C ILE A 32 -1.37 -5.86 -2.65
N VAL A 33 -0.45 -6.08 -3.59
CA VAL A 33 -0.41 -5.30 -4.84
C VAL A 33 -1.71 -5.47 -5.63
N GLU A 34 -2.24 -6.69 -5.70
CA GLU A 34 -3.53 -6.97 -6.35
C GLU A 34 -4.70 -6.26 -5.66
N LYS A 35 -4.73 -6.25 -4.33
CA LYS A 35 -5.75 -5.52 -3.54
C LYS A 35 -5.68 -4.02 -3.78
N ILE A 36 -4.48 -3.43 -3.78
CA ILE A 36 -4.30 -2.00 -4.06
C ILE A 36 -4.80 -1.67 -5.48
N ALA A 37 -4.44 -2.48 -6.48
CA ALA A 37 -4.88 -2.28 -7.86
C ALA A 37 -6.41 -2.37 -8.00
N ALA A 38 -7.03 -3.36 -7.35
CA ALA A 38 -8.48 -3.52 -7.33
C ALA A 38 -9.19 -2.34 -6.64
N ALA A 39 -8.68 -1.89 -5.49
CA ALA A 39 -9.23 -0.74 -4.76
C ALA A 39 -9.12 0.57 -5.56
N LYS A 40 -7.99 0.79 -6.24
CA LYS A 40 -7.83 1.94 -7.17
C LYS A 40 -8.84 1.89 -8.31
N LYS A 41 -9.05 0.72 -8.92
CA LYS A 41 -10.01 0.53 -10.01
C LYS A 41 -11.46 0.75 -9.56
N ALA A 42 -11.79 0.41 -8.33
CA ALA A 42 -13.13 0.58 -7.76
C ALA A 42 -13.46 2.02 -7.34
N ASN A 43 -12.58 3.01 -7.62
CA ASN A 43 -12.68 4.37 -7.08
C ASN A 43 -12.75 4.42 -5.53
N GLY A 44 -12.29 3.36 -4.85
CA GLY A 44 -12.34 3.24 -3.39
C GLY A 44 -11.14 3.85 -2.67
N CYS A 45 -10.26 4.56 -3.38
CA CYS A 45 -9.02 5.11 -2.84
C CYS A 45 -9.08 6.63 -2.77
N GLU A 46 -8.71 7.16 -1.61
CA GLU A 46 -8.57 8.61 -1.37
C GLU A 46 -7.12 9.08 -1.59
N CYS A 47 -6.45 8.58 -2.64
CA CYS A 47 -5.02 8.88 -2.87
C CYS A 47 -4.73 10.38 -2.94
N ALA A 48 -5.67 11.17 -3.48
CA ALA A 48 -5.53 12.62 -3.61
C ALA A 48 -5.45 13.34 -2.24
N THR A 49 -6.02 12.77 -1.19
CA THR A 49 -6.05 13.38 0.16
C THR A 49 -5.10 12.68 1.13
N LYS A 50 -4.98 11.35 1.04
CA LYS A 50 -4.18 10.53 1.97
C LYS A 50 -2.72 10.35 1.54
N ASN A 51 -2.42 10.35 0.23
CA ASN A 51 -1.04 10.26 -0.22
C ASN A 51 -0.41 11.66 -0.21
N PRO A 52 0.71 11.91 0.50
CA PRO A 52 1.42 13.18 0.44
C PRO A 52 1.83 13.61 -0.98
N LYS A 53 1.98 12.65 -1.90
CA LYS A 53 2.31 12.87 -3.32
C LYS A 53 1.07 13.12 -4.20
N GLY A 54 -0.14 12.95 -3.65
CA GLY A 54 -1.44 13.16 -4.29
C GLY A 54 -1.83 12.17 -5.39
N LYS A 55 -1.07 11.07 -5.57
CA LYS A 55 -1.28 10.08 -6.65
C LYS A 55 -0.77 8.69 -6.30
#